data_AF-A0A8S8YL39-F1
#
_entry.id   AF-A0A8S8YL39-F1
#
_cell.length_a   1.000
_cell.length_b   1.000
_cell.length_c   1.000
_cell.angle_alpha   90.00
_cell.angle_beta   90.00
_cell.angle_gamma   90.00
#
_symmetry.space_group_name_H-M   'P 1'
#
loop_
_entity.id
_entity.type
_entity.pdbx_description
1 polymer ?
#
loop_
_entity_poly.entity_id
_entity_poly.type
_entity_poly.pdbx_seq_one_letter_code
_entity_poly.pdbx_strand_id
1 'polypeptide(L)'
;MGLRKIEPENLTLEPAGTETKSITLSIQVPAAGGNDNLESGDINYGTMVATNVTDNLTVGDADVEFFTDSVFQVDWNAPNIIKLRPYESRDFTVEVVNRGNLDVQLDVICTAGDETRWLVSNCDLQNLTLPMGEMKNIDFTVQSIAGSAWNLEETKLNLKFSPLDDDLGDRDLESTLQIARIWTQDEYLAVPDKIYNTFTIDIPWTNVLEQGIAGTQTDSYVLELVGSERFINESLYVGAGDIEWEFTVDPVTWGQPEVLNLNGETYLLGPTPSSENRTLRLRIKMPAIENLPPGDGYSLDFNLIHPSTGDNNITSFNVRVISDSWADPGIISVNIEMGSEISESTRGVVSAMIKNHGNNTLPDDAVAVIECEDGIKIIGSEEHQLPDWERVG
;
A
#
# COMPACT_ATOMS: atom_id res chain seq x y z
N MET A 1 21.46 -24.75 5.37
CA MET A 1 22.07 -26.10 5.38
C MET A 1 22.53 -26.48 6.78
N GLY A 2 21.76 -27.31 7.46
CA GLY A 2 22.22 -28.03 8.64
C GLY A 2 21.75 -29.47 8.48
N LEU A 3 22.62 -30.36 8.02
CA LEU A 3 22.39 -31.80 8.13
C LEU A 3 22.21 -32.09 9.63
N ARG A 4 20.96 -32.19 10.09
CA ARG A 4 20.67 -32.70 11.42
C ARG A 4 21.06 -34.16 11.40
N LYS A 5 22.26 -34.45 11.92
CA LYS A 5 22.72 -35.80 12.19
C LYS A 5 21.77 -36.39 13.24
N ILE A 6 20.85 -37.24 12.80
CA ILE A 6 20.08 -38.08 13.71
C ILE A 6 21.08 -39.12 14.21
N GLU A 7 21.42 -39.10 15.50
CA GLU A 7 22.26 -40.14 16.08
C GLU A 7 21.44 -41.44 16.18
N PRO A 8 21.81 -42.51 15.45
CA PRO A 8 21.07 -43.76 15.54
C PRO A 8 21.41 -44.50 16.83
N GLU A 9 20.47 -45.32 17.31
CA GLU A 9 20.72 -46.29 18.39
C GLU A 9 21.90 -47.21 18.04
N ASN A 10 22.76 -47.49 19.03
CA ASN A 10 23.88 -48.42 18.86
C ASN A 10 23.37 -49.83 18.54
N LEU A 11 23.65 -50.31 17.32
CA LEU A 11 23.26 -51.66 16.89
C LEU A 11 24.36 -52.67 17.28
N THR A 12 23.99 -53.71 18.04
CA THR A 12 24.89 -54.85 18.34
C THR A 12 24.50 -56.06 17.50
N LEU A 13 25.45 -56.62 16.74
CA LEU A 13 25.27 -57.82 15.90
C LEU A 13 26.20 -58.94 16.39
N GLU A 14 25.70 -60.17 16.55
CA GLU A 14 26.49 -61.31 17.01
C GLU A 14 27.42 -61.85 15.89
N PRO A 15 28.63 -62.34 16.22
CA PRO A 15 29.56 -62.90 15.24
C PRO A 15 29.08 -64.25 14.64
N ALA A 16 29.32 -64.44 13.33
CA ALA A 16 29.01 -65.64 12.51
C ALA A 16 27.53 -65.84 12.06
N GLY A 17 26.81 -64.75 11.81
CA GLY A 17 25.35 -64.64 11.88
C GLY A 17 24.45 -65.25 10.80
N THR A 18 23.31 -65.75 11.30
CA THR A 18 22.00 -65.75 10.62
C THR A 18 21.10 -64.59 11.09
N GLU A 19 21.57 -63.76 12.04
CA GLU A 19 20.77 -62.70 12.66
C GLU A 19 20.75 -61.46 11.77
N THR A 20 19.54 -61.02 11.38
CA THR A 20 19.30 -59.80 10.62
C THR A 20 18.46 -58.87 11.50
N LYS A 21 18.92 -57.64 11.73
CA LYS A 21 18.18 -56.61 12.49
C LYS A 21 17.75 -55.50 11.54
N SER A 22 16.48 -55.10 11.62
CA SER A 22 15.92 -53.98 10.87
C SER A 22 16.05 -52.68 11.68
N ILE A 23 16.47 -51.60 11.03
CA ILE A 23 16.40 -50.25 11.57
C ILE A 23 15.33 -49.50 10.78
N THR A 24 14.46 -48.78 11.47
CA THR A 24 13.50 -47.87 10.85
C THR A 24 13.89 -46.45 11.21
N LEU A 25 14.14 -45.62 10.20
CA LEU A 25 14.40 -44.19 10.35
C LEU A 25 13.20 -43.42 9.82
N SER A 26 12.71 -42.44 10.58
CA SER A 26 11.72 -41.48 10.09
C SER A 26 12.45 -40.26 9.54
N ILE A 27 12.31 -40.02 8.24
CA ILE A 27 12.79 -38.82 7.57
C ILE A 27 11.59 -37.87 7.44
N GLN A 28 11.76 -36.62 7.89
CA GLN A 28 10.77 -35.57 7.68
C GLN A 28 11.30 -34.63 6.59
N VAL A 29 10.59 -34.59 5.46
CA VAL A 29 10.82 -33.58 4.42
C VAL A 29 10.06 -32.31 4.85
N PRO A 30 10.70 -31.12 4.84
CA PRO A 30 10.00 -29.88 5.18
C PRO A 30 8.85 -29.61 4.19
N ALA A 31 7.85 -28.85 4.64
CA ALA A 31 6.76 -28.43 3.77
C ALA A 31 7.31 -27.57 2.62
N ALA A 32 6.78 -27.77 1.42
CA ALA A 32 7.08 -26.91 0.26
C ALA A 32 6.69 -25.45 0.55
N GLY A 33 7.41 -24.49 -0.04
CA GLY A 33 7.14 -23.05 0.10
C GLY A 33 7.95 -22.31 1.18
N GLY A 34 8.93 -22.96 1.80
CA GLY A 34 9.96 -22.30 2.63
C GLY A 34 11.21 -21.89 1.83
N ASN A 35 12.18 -21.23 2.49
CA ASN A 35 13.51 -20.93 1.90
C ASN A 35 14.38 -22.19 1.64
N ASP A 36 13.79 -23.38 1.74
CA ASP A 36 14.49 -24.64 1.50
C ASP A 36 14.28 -25.00 0.03
N ASN A 37 15.34 -24.87 -0.77
CA ASN A 37 15.40 -25.10 -2.23
C ASN A 37 15.09 -26.56 -2.62
N LEU A 38 13.85 -27.02 -2.46
CA LEU A 38 13.38 -28.31 -2.94
C LEU A 38 12.44 -28.07 -4.11
N GLU A 39 12.98 -28.01 -5.33
CA GLU A 39 12.19 -27.81 -6.56
C GLU A 39 11.38 -29.07 -6.88
N SER A 40 10.24 -28.90 -7.55
CA SER A 40 9.44 -30.04 -7.98
C SER A 40 10.20 -30.90 -8.98
N GLY A 41 10.09 -32.22 -8.83
CA GLY A 41 10.74 -33.18 -9.71
C GLY A 41 12.22 -33.42 -9.39
N ASP A 42 12.80 -32.70 -8.42
CA ASP A 42 14.14 -32.97 -7.93
C ASP A 42 14.19 -34.35 -7.23
N ILE A 43 15.17 -35.15 -7.66
CA ILE A 43 15.56 -36.36 -6.96
C ILE A 43 16.52 -35.94 -5.85
N ASN A 44 16.09 -36.15 -4.62
CA ASN A 44 16.90 -35.86 -3.46
C ASN A 44 17.58 -37.14 -2.96
N TYR A 45 18.85 -37.02 -2.59
CA TYR A 45 19.68 -38.14 -2.18
C TYR A 45 20.04 -38.01 -0.70
N GLY A 46 19.83 -39.09 0.03
CA GLY A 46 20.40 -39.30 1.36
C GLY A 46 21.30 -40.52 1.34
N THR A 47 22.36 -40.53 2.15
CA THR A 47 23.22 -41.72 2.32
C THR A 47 23.11 -42.21 3.75
N MET A 48 22.72 -43.47 3.91
CA MET A 48 22.81 -44.17 5.18
C MET A 48 24.21 -44.78 5.30
N VAL A 49 24.94 -44.45 6.36
CA VAL A 49 26.30 -44.94 6.58
C VAL A 49 26.35 -45.75 7.88
N ALA A 50 26.69 -47.03 7.77
CA ALA A 50 26.97 -47.88 8.92
C ALA A 50 28.48 -47.82 9.22
N THR A 51 28.82 -47.45 10.45
CA THR A 51 30.22 -47.33 10.90
C THR A 51 30.46 -48.30 12.05
N ASN A 52 31.57 -49.02 12.03
CA ASN A 52 31.97 -49.85 13.16
C ASN A 52 32.48 -48.95 14.29
N VAL A 53 31.87 -49.08 15.46
CA VAL A 53 32.18 -48.26 16.64
C VAL A 53 33.62 -48.46 17.14
N THR A 54 34.24 -49.60 16.86
CA THR A 54 35.55 -49.99 17.42
C THR A 54 36.73 -49.36 16.67
N ASP A 55 36.63 -49.23 15.36
CA ASP A 55 37.69 -48.72 14.47
C ASP A 55 37.26 -47.50 13.64
N ASN A 56 36.00 -47.07 13.78
CA ASN A 56 35.37 -45.97 13.06
C ASN A 56 35.42 -46.12 11.52
N LEU A 57 35.54 -47.35 11.02
CA LEU A 57 35.51 -47.65 9.59
C LEU A 57 34.07 -47.80 9.11
N THR A 58 33.77 -47.27 7.92
CA THR A 58 32.51 -47.54 7.23
C THR A 58 32.45 -49.02 6.86
N VAL A 59 31.45 -49.72 7.38
CA VAL A 59 31.22 -51.15 7.12
C VAL A 59 30.16 -51.40 6.05
N GLY A 60 29.40 -50.36 5.70
CA GLY A 60 28.48 -50.37 4.58
C GLY A 60 27.78 -49.03 4.42
N ASP A 61 27.33 -48.77 3.21
CA ASP A 61 26.55 -47.61 2.85
C ASP A 61 25.38 -48.02 1.95
N ALA A 62 24.33 -47.22 1.98
CA ALA A 62 23.19 -47.37 1.09
C ALA A 62 22.62 -45.99 0.77
N ASP A 63 22.34 -45.75 -0.51
CA ASP A 63 21.68 -44.55 -0.96
C ASP A 63 20.17 -44.67 -0.81
N VAL A 64 19.55 -43.56 -0.44
CA VAL A 64 18.11 -43.38 -0.32
C VAL A 64 17.71 -42.25 -1.26
N GLU A 65 16.86 -42.58 -2.21
CA GLU A 65 16.29 -41.62 -3.14
C GLU A 65 14.86 -41.29 -2.70
N PHE A 66 14.52 -40.00 -2.74
CA PHE A 66 13.15 -39.55 -2.53
C PHE A 66 12.79 -38.43 -3.51
N PHE A 67 11.53 -38.42 -3.92
CA PHE A 67 10.97 -37.46 -4.87
C PHE A 67 10.23 -36.36 -4.12
N THR A 68 10.39 -35.13 -4.59
CA THR A 68 9.59 -33.99 -4.14
C THR A 68 8.40 -33.80 -5.07
N ASP A 69 7.19 -33.94 -4.54
CA ASP A 69 5.96 -33.70 -5.30
C ASP A 69 5.78 -32.21 -5.64
N SER A 70 5.10 -31.95 -6.75
CA SER A 70 4.69 -30.60 -7.13
C SER A 70 3.66 -30.03 -6.16
N VAL A 71 3.89 -28.80 -5.72
CA VAL A 71 2.95 -28.04 -4.89
C VAL A 71 2.70 -26.70 -5.55
N PHE A 72 1.43 -26.43 -5.87
CA PHE A 72 0.97 -25.09 -6.23
C PHE A 72 0.28 -24.44 -5.04
N GLN A 73 0.82 -23.28 -4.66
CA GLN A 73 0.24 -22.39 -3.66
C GLN A 73 0.37 -20.96 -4.17
N VAL A 74 -0.71 -20.21 -4.04
CA VAL A 74 -0.78 -18.82 -4.44
C VAL A 74 -1.28 -18.01 -3.26
N ASP A 75 -0.60 -16.90 -2.98
CA ASP A 75 -1.06 -15.90 -2.03
C ASP A 75 -1.26 -14.58 -2.78
N TRP A 76 -2.09 -13.70 -2.21
CA TRP A 76 -2.23 -12.33 -2.69
C TRP A 76 -2.17 -11.29 -1.57
N ASN A 77 -1.86 -10.06 -1.96
CA ASN A 77 -1.97 -8.88 -1.11
C ASN A 77 -3.20 -8.07 -1.55
N ALA A 78 -4.37 -8.47 -1.04
CA ALA A 78 -5.63 -7.78 -1.30
C ALA A 78 -6.33 -7.43 0.02
N PRO A 79 -7.10 -6.34 0.07
CA PRO A 79 -7.90 -6.03 1.25
C PRO A 79 -8.96 -7.11 1.48
N ASN A 80 -9.22 -7.47 2.73
CA ASN A 80 -10.28 -8.44 3.08
C ASN A 80 -11.69 -7.96 2.68
N ILE A 81 -11.90 -6.64 2.66
CA ILE A 81 -13.17 -6.01 2.32
C ILE A 81 -12.90 -4.87 1.34
N ILE A 82 -13.51 -4.95 0.17
CA ILE A 82 -13.54 -3.93 -0.85
C ILE A 82 -14.87 -3.18 -0.75
N LYS A 83 -14.81 -1.93 -0.27
CA LYS A 83 -15.99 -1.07 -0.18
C LYS A 83 -16.26 -0.37 -1.51
N LEU A 84 -17.51 -0.36 -1.94
CA LEU A 84 -18.00 0.45 -3.06
C LEU A 84 -19.25 1.22 -2.64
N ARG A 85 -19.45 2.39 -3.23
CA ARG A 85 -20.75 3.07 -3.22
C ARG A 85 -21.63 2.49 -4.34
N PRO A 86 -22.95 2.69 -4.29
CA PRO A 86 -23.82 2.28 -5.38
C PRO A 86 -23.37 2.91 -6.71
N TYR A 87 -23.35 2.12 -7.79
CA TYR A 87 -22.90 2.52 -9.12
C TYR A 87 -21.42 2.93 -9.25
N GLU A 88 -20.65 2.81 -8.18
CA GLU A 88 -19.22 3.08 -8.23
C GLU A 88 -18.48 1.98 -8.97
N SER A 89 -17.51 2.39 -9.78
CA SER A 89 -16.53 1.54 -10.46
C SER A 89 -15.15 1.87 -9.89
N ARG A 90 -14.38 0.84 -9.56
CA ARG A 90 -13.04 0.98 -9.00
C ARG A 90 -12.07 0.00 -9.66
N ASP A 91 -10.90 0.49 -9.99
CA ASP A 91 -9.78 -0.32 -10.45
C ASP A 91 -8.94 -0.76 -9.25
N PHE A 92 -8.47 -2.00 -9.30
CA PHE A 92 -7.64 -2.64 -8.28
C PHE A 92 -6.44 -3.27 -8.95
N THR A 93 -5.33 -3.23 -8.25
CA THR A 93 -4.12 -3.99 -8.57
C THR A 93 -3.81 -4.84 -7.35
N VAL A 94 -3.79 -6.16 -7.51
CA VAL A 94 -3.40 -7.08 -6.44
C VAL A 94 -2.07 -7.75 -6.78
N GLU A 95 -1.18 -7.83 -5.81
CA GLU A 95 0.08 -8.55 -5.93
C GLU A 95 -0.20 -10.02 -5.62
N VAL A 96 0.24 -10.91 -6.50
CA VAL A 96 0.06 -12.36 -6.40
C VAL A 96 1.42 -13.04 -6.43
N VAL A 97 1.65 -14.00 -5.54
CA VAL A 97 2.92 -14.72 -5.43
C VAL A 97 2.70 -16.22 -5.45
N ASN A 98 3.47 -16.93 -6.28
CA ASN A 98 3.54 -18.39 -6.25
C ASN A 98 4.47 -18.82 -5.12
N ARG A 99 3.88 -19.37 -4.05
CA ARG A 99 4.58 -19.99 -2.91
C ARG A 99 4.84 -21.47 -3.12
N GLY A 100 4.43 -22.01 -4.26
CA GLY A 100 4.74 -23.37 -4.67
C GLY A 100 6.24 -23.61 -4.87
N ASN A 101 6.56 -24.81 -5.31
CA ASN A 101 7.94 -25.26 -5.58
C ASN A 101 8.24 -25.48 -7.06
N LEU A 102 7.42 -24.91 -7.96
CA LEU A 102 7.67 -24.91 -9.39
C LEU A 102 7.10 -23.66 -10.06
N ASP A 103 7.61 -23.36 -11.24
CA ASP A 103 7.01 -22.38 -12.15
C ASP A 103 5.71 -22.93 -12.74
N VAL A 104 4.65 -22.13 -12.73
CA VAL A 104 3.32 -22.58 -13.18
C VAL A 104 2.85 -21.71 -14.34
N GLN A 105 2.25 -22.35 -15.36
CA GLN A 105 1.37 -21.67 -16.30
C GLN A 105 -0.08 -21.95 -15.91
N LEU A 106 -0.89 -20.89 -15.82
CA LEU A 106 -2.25 -20.97 -15.32
C LEU A 106 -3.18 -19.99 -16.02
N ASP A 107 -4.47 -20.28 -15.93
CA ASP A 107 -5.54 -19.34 -16.25
C ASP A 107 -6.08 -18.73 -14.95
N VAL A 108 -6.49 -17.47 -15.01
CA VAL A 108 -7.16 -16.76 -13.91
C VAL A 108 -8.55 -16.40 -14.36
N ILE A 109 -9.55 -16.70 -13.54
CA ILE A 109 -10.95 -16.30 -13.77
C ILE A 109 -11.45 -15.57 -12.53
N CYS A 110 -12.09 -14.42 -12.74
CA CYS A 110 -12.57 -13.61 -11.62
C CYS A 110 -14.09 -13.49 -11.66
N THR A 111 -14.71 -13.79 -10.52
CA THR A 111 -16.18 -13.85 -10.42
C THR A 111 -16.65 -13.10 -9.18
N ALA A 112 -17.87 -12.56 -9.27
CA ALA A 112 -18.61 -12.10 -8.11
C ALA A 112 -19.62 -13.17 -7.69
N GLY A 113 -19.89 -13.29 -6.39
CA GLY A 113 -20.90 -14.23 -5.88
C GLY A 113 -22.33 -13.90 -6.35
N ASP A 114 -22.58 -12.68 -6.80
CA ASP A 114 -23.83 -12.26 -7.43
C ASP A 114 -23.56 -11.32 -8.62
N GLU A 115 -23.41 -11.92 -9.80
CA GLU A 115 -23.13 -11.20 -11.05
C GLU A 115 -24.30 -10.33 -11.55
N THR A 116 -25.48 -10.43 -10.93
CA THR A 116 -26.62 -9.56 -11.28
C THR A 116 -26.54 -8.19 -10.62
N ARG A 117 -25.64 -8.03 -9.65
CA ARG A 117 -25.52 -6.85 -8.78
C ARG A 117 -24.11 -6.29 -8.72
N TRP A 118 -23.10 -7.12 -8.94
CA TRP A 118 -21.70 -6.72 -9.07
C TRP A 118 -21.13 -7.24 -10.38
N LEU A 119 -20.26 -6.44 -11.00
CA LEU A 119 -19.52 -6.79 -12.19
C LEU A 119 -18.02 -6.75 -11.86
N VAL A 120 -17.32 -7.83 -12.19
CA VAL A 120 -15.85 -7.89 -12.18
C VAL A 120 -15.41 -7.98 -13.63
N SER A 121 -14.42 -7.19 -14.02
CA SER A 121 -13.95 -7.12 -15.41
C SER A 121 -12.45 -6.91 -15.50
N ASN A 122 -11.90 -7.17 -16.68
CA ASN A 122 -10.46 -7.04 -17.01
C ASN A 122 -9.52 -7.95 -16.19
N CYS A 123 -10.07 -9.00 -15.57
CA CYS A 123 -9.33 -9.85 -14.64
C CYS A 123 -9.01 -11.25 -15.21
N ASP A 124 -9.76 -11.67 -16.24
CA ASP A 124 -9.57 -12.99 -16.84
C ASP A 124 -8.27 -13.02 -17.66
N LEU A 125 -7.35 -13.88 -17.25
CA LEU A 125 -6.03 -14.04 -17.87
C LEU A 125 -5.87 -15.47 -18.34
N GLN A 126 -5.30 -15.65 -19.54
CA GLN A 126 -4.98 -16.97 -20.08
C GLN A 126 -3.48 -17.17 -20.22
N ASN A 127 -3.01 -18.38 -19.92
CA ASN A 127 -1.60 -18.78 -20.00
C ASN A 127 -0.66 -17.83 -19.24
N LEU A 128 -1.10 -17.31 -18.09
CA LEU A 128 -0.26 -16.51 -17.21
C LEU A 128 0.87 -17.39 -16.67
N THR A 129 2.11 -17.00 -16.93
CA THR A 129 3.28 -17.63 -16.30
C THR A 129 3.51 -16.98 -14.94
N LEU A 130 3.49 -17.76 -13.86
CA LEU A 130 3.76 -17.33 -12.50
C LEU A 130 4.97 -18.12 -11.93
N PRO A 131 6.19 -17.57 -12.06
CA PRO A 131 7.39 -18.24 -11.58
C PRO A 131 7.41 -18.42 -10.06
N MET A 132 8.12 -19.43 -9.60
CA MET A 132 8.31 -19.73 -8.18
C MET A 132 8.91 -18.53 -7.44
N GLY A 133 8.23 -18.08 -6.38
CA GLY A 133 8.70 -16.99 -5.52
C GLY A 133 8.61 -15.59 -6.12
N GLU A 134 8.23 -15.44 -7.39
CA GLU A 134 8.05 -14.13 -8.02
C GLU A 134 6.66 -13.55 -7.77
N MET A 135 6.63 -12.22 -7.62
CA MET A 135 5.39 -11.45 -7.49
C MET A 135 4.92 -10.95 -8.85
N LYS A 136 3.63 -11.04 -9.11
CA LYS A 136 2.96 -10.45 -10.28
C LYS A 136 1.73 -9.67 -9.90
N ASN A 137 1.50 -8.59 -10.63
CA ASN A 137 0.32 -7.76 -10.46
C ASN A 137 -0.81 -8.27 -11.36
N ILE A 138 -2.00 -8.36 -10.79
CA ILE A 138 -3.25 -8.59 -11.51
C ILE A 138 -4.11 -7.35 -11.34
N ASP A 139 -4.43 -6.72 -12.46
CA ASP A 139 -5.30 -5.55 -12.51
C ASP A 139 -6.72 -5.98 -12.83
N PHE A 140 -7.71 -5.41 -12.14
CA PHE A 140 -9.12 -5.67 -12.43
C PHE A 140 -10.00 -4.52 -11.98
N THR A 141 -11.19 -4.44 -12.57
CA THR A 141 -12.20 -3.43 -12.23
C THR A 141 -13.39 -4.11 -11.56
N VAL A 142 -13.82 -3.57 -10.42
CA VAL A 142 -15.08 -3.96 -9.75
C VAL A 142 -16.07 -2.83 -9.85
N GLN A 143 -17.31 -3.15 -10.21
CA GLN A 143 -18.41 -2.20 -10.29
C GLN A 143 -19.65 -2.73 -9.58
N SER A 144 -20.30 -1.87 -8.78
CA SER A 144 -21.67 -2.11 -8.34
C SER A 144 -22.64 -1.70 -9.47
N ILE A 145 -23.48 -2.62 -9.94
CA ILE A 145 -24.39 -2.40 -11.08
C ILE A 145 -25.87 -2.49 -10.70
N ALA A 146 -26.16 -2.81 -9.44
CA ALA A 146 -27.51 -3.04 -8.98
C ALA A 146 -28.38 -1.77 -9.04
N GLY A 147 -29.60 -1.92 -9.58
CA GLY A 147 -30.61 -0.85 -9.65
C GLY A 147 -31.01 -0.26 -8.29
N SER A 148 -30.82 -1.06 -7.24
CA SER A 148 -31.02 -0.72 -5.83
C SER A 148 -29.87 -1.34 -5.04
N ALA A 149 -29.45 -0.71 -3.94
CA ALA A 149 -28.42 -1.24 -3.05
C ALA A 149 -28.82 -0.96 -1.60
N TRP A 150 -28.38 -1.80 -0.66
CA TRP A 150 -28.54 -1.55 0.77
C TRP A 150 -27.20 -1.37 1.46
N ASN A 151 -27.19 -0.63 2.57
CA ASN A 151 -25.98 -0.43 3.36
C ASN A 151 -25.48 -1.78 3.91
N LEU A 152 -24.16 -2.00 3.88
CA LEU A 152 -23.50 -3.26 4.27
C LEU A 152 -23.97 -4.47 3.47
N GLU A 153 -24.47 -4.25 2.26
CA GLU A 153 -24.73 -5.33 1.32
C GLU A 153 -23.41 -5.99 0.90
N GLU A 154 -23.32 -7.31 1.05
CA GLU A 154 -22.09 -8.06 0.80
C GLU A 154 -22.24 -9.16 -0.24
N THR A 155 -21.16 -9.39 -0.99
CA THR A 155 -20.96 -10.60 -1.79
C THR A 155 -19.48 -10.98 -1.80
N LYS A 156 -19.15 -12.15 -2.34
CA LYS A 156 -17.76 -12.59 -2.51
C LYS A 156 -17.20 -12.09 -3.84
N LEU A 157 -15.95 -11.64 -3.83
CA LEU A 157 -15.06 -11.61 -5.00
C LEU A 157 -14.20 -12.87 -4.93
N ASN A 158 -14.17 -13.67 -5.99
CA ASN A 158 -13.31 -14.84 -6.08
C ASN A 158 -12.40 -14.72 -7.31
N LEU A 159 -11.09 -14.87 -7.10
CA LEU A 159 -10.09 -15.09 -8.14
C LEU A 159 -9.69 -16.55 -8.13
N LYS A 160 -10.10 -17.28 -9.16
CA LYS A 160 -9.78 -18.68 -9.36
C LYS A 160 -8.55 -18.82 -10.24
N PHE A 161 -7.51 -19.44 -9.71
CA PHE A 161 -6.26 -19.80 -10.39
C PHE A 161 -6.31 -21.27 -10.76
N SER A 162 -6.30 -21.56 -12.06
CA SER A 162 -6.35 -22.90 -12.63
C SER A 162 -5.07 -23.21 -13.40
N PRO A 163 -4.12 -23.96 -12.80
CA PRO A 163 -2.95 -24.45 -13.52
C PRO A 163 -3.34 -25.20 -14.78
N LEU A 164 -2.52 -25.08 -15.83
CA LEU A 164 -2.68 -25.86 -17.07
C LEU A 164 -2.24 -27.32 -16.91
N ASP A 165 -1.48 -27.61 -15.85
CA ASP A 165 -1.07 -28.95 -15.47
C ASP A 165 -2.15 -29.59 -14.58
N ASP A 166 -2.77 -30.65 -15.08
CA ASP A 166 -3.88 -31.37 -14.42
C ASP A 166 -3.47 -32.02 -13.09
N ASP A 167 -2.17 -32.24 -12.86
CA ASP A 167 -1.65 -32.77 -11.59
C ASP A 167 -1.68 -31.70 -10.48
N LEU A 168 -1.88 -30.43 -10.83
CA LEU A 168 -2.00 -29.31 -9.90
C LEU A 168 -3.48 -28.92 -9.72
N GLY A 169 -3.93 -28.86 -8.47
CA GLY A 169 -5.29 -28.43 -8.15
C GLY A 169 -5.49 -26.91 -8.23
N ASP A 170 -6.72 -26.50 -8.53
CA ASP A 170 -7.16 -25.10 -8.52
C ASP A 170 -6.94 -24.42 -7.16
N ARG A 171 -6.79 -23.10 -7.18
CA ARG A 171 -6.74 -22.26 -5.97
C ARG A 171 -7.69 -21.08 -6.12
N ASP A 172 -8.46 -20.81 -5.07
CA ASP A 172 -9.38 -19.69 -4.99
C ASP A 172 -8.86 -18.69 -3.97
N LEU A 173 -8.79 -17.41 -4.34
CA LEU A 173 -8.52 -16.30 -3.43
C LEU A 173 -9.77 -15.43 -3.33
N GLU A 174 -10.25 -15.23 -2.10
CA GLU A 174 -11.51 -14.57 -1.83
C GLU A 174 -11.36 -13.25 -1.06
N SER A 175 -12.13 -12.25 -1.46
CA SER A 175 -12.35 -11.00 -0.73
C SER A 175 -13.86 -10.73 -0.62
N THR A 176 -14.28 -9.90 0.33
CA THR A 176 -15.67 -9.43 0.41
C THR A 176 -15.84 -8.15 -0.38
N LEU A 177 -16.83 -8.07 -1.26
CA LEU A 177 -17.32 -6.82 -1.82
C LEU A 177 -18.45 -6.31 -0.91
N GLN A 178 -18.40 -5.04 -0.51
CA GLN A 178 -19.39 -4.46 0.41
C GLN A 178 -19.89 -3.11 -0.10
N ILE A 179 -21.19 -2.88 -0.06
CA ILE A 179 -21.76 -1.55 -0.27
C ILE A 179 -21.62 -0.72 1.00
N ALA A 180 -21.02 0.46 0.87
CA ALA A 180 -20.89 1.45 1.92
C ALA A 180 -21.43 2.79 1.45
N ARG A 181 -22.00 3.57 2.38
CA ARG A 181 -22.44 4.95 2.11
C ARG A 181 -21.29 5.89 1.76
N ILE A 182 -20.19 5.68 2.44
CA ILE A 182 -18.98 6.48 2.36
C ILE A 182 -17.79 5.56 2.64
N TRP A 183 -16.71 5.79 1.91
CA TRP A 183 -15.41 5.21 2.16
C TRP A 183 -14.39 6.13 1.51
N THR A 184 -13.13 5.97 1.85
CA THR A 184 -12.05 6.73 1.21
C THR A 184 -10.75 5.92 1.16
N GLN A 185 -9.76 6.45 0.44
CA GLN A 185 -8.42 5.91 0.28
C GLN A 185 -7.61 5.97 1.59
N ASP A 186 -6.60 5.10 1.67
CA ASP A 186 -5.82 4.89 2.89
C ASP A 186 -4.88 6.07 3.24
N GLU A 187 -4.55 6.97 2.30
CA GLU A 187 -3.70 8.14 2.55
C GLU A 187 -3.86 9.27 1.52
N TYR A 188 -4.00 10.51 2.00
CA TYR A 188 -4.02 11.73 1.21
C TYR A 188 -2.73 12.53 1.41
N LEU A 189 -1.96 12.74 0.35
CA LEU A 189 -0.79 13.60 0.36
C LEU A 189 -1.21 15.06 0.18
N ALA A 190 -1.01 15.86 1.22
CA ALA A 190 -1.43 17.24 1.29
C ALA A 190 -0.31 18.19 0.86
N VAL A 191 -0.64 19.04 -0.11
CA VAL A 191 0.17 20.20 -0.51
C VAL A 191 -0.69 21.44 -0.31
N PRO A 192 -0.40 22.28 0.69
CA PRO A 192 -1.19 23.48 0.95
C PRO A 192 -0.96 24.52 -0.15
N ASP A 193 -1.99 25.29 -0.49
CA ASP A 193 -1.86 26.38 -1.44
C ASP A 193 -0.98 27.52 -0.89
N LYS A 194 -0.19 28.17 -1.75
CA LYS A 194 0.77 29.21 -1.34
C LYS A 194 0.15 30.48 -0.76
N ILE A 195 -1.16 30.71 -0.89
CA ILE A 195 -1.83 31.97 -0.53
C ILE A 195 -2.52 31.85 0.83
N TYR A 196 -3.31 30.79 1.02
CA TYR A 196 -4.15 30.58 2.20
C TYR A 196 -3.66 29.41 3.06
N ASN A 197 -2.64 28.68 2.62
CA ASN A 197 -2.14 27.46 3.23
C ASN A 197 -3.25 26.42 3.44
N THR A 198 -4.13 26.26 2.45
CA THR A 198 -5.25 25.33 2.51
C THR A 198 -5.09 24.15 1.56
N PHE A 199 -5.59 23.01 1.99
CA PHE A 199 -5.74 21.79 1.21
C PHE A 199 -7.20 21.31 1.34
N THR A 200 -7.75 20.70 0.31
CA THR A 200 -9.14 20.26 0.31
C THR A 200 -9.25 18.82 -0.13
N ILE A 201 -9.94 18.02 0.67
CA ILE A 201 -10.29 16.64 0.36
C ILE A 201 -11.78 16.57 0.07
N ASP A 202 -12.13 16.09 -1.12
CA ASP A 202 -13.51 15.81 -1.49
C ASP A 202 -13.77 14.31 -1.32
N ILE A 203 -14.60 13.95 -0.35
CA ILE A 203 -14.96 12.57 -0.03
C ILE A 203 -16.36 12.30 -0.58
N PRO A 204 -16.48 11.48 -1.63
CA PRO A 204 -17.76 11.15 -2.19
C PRO A 204 -18.57 10.24 -1.24
N TRP A 205 -19.87 10.49 -1.13
CA TRP A 205 -20.78 9.67 -0.33
C TRP A 205 -22.17 9.61 -0.96
N THR A 206 -22.98 8.65 -0.54
CA THR A 206 -24.31 8.42 -1.13
C THR A 206 -25.28 8.01 -0.02
N ASN A 207 -26.51 8.53 -0.05
CA ASN A 207 -27.57 7.96 0.78
C ASN A 207 -27.89 6.55 0.25
N VAL A 208 -27.59 5.54 1.06
CA VAL A 208 -27.92 4.14 0.79
C VAL A 208 -28.98 3.69 1.78
N LEU A 209 -30.06 3.15 1.24
CA LEU A 209 -31.20 2.69 2.02
C LEU A 209 -30.86 1.44 2.84
N GLU A 210 -31.69 1.15 3.81
CA GLU A 210 -31.62 -0.08 4.58
C GLU A 210 -32.23 -1.26 3.84
N GLN A 211 -31.78 -2.46 4.21
CA GLN A 211 -32.36 -3.69 3.70
C GLN A 211 -33.87 -3.73 4.00
N GLY A 212 -34.67 -4.01 2.98
CA GLY A 212 -36.13 -4.08 3.09
C GLY A 212 -36.86 -2.75 2.92
N ILE A 213 -36.14 -1.63 2.77
CA ILE A 213 -36.72 -0.35 2.38
C ILE A 213 -36.74 -0.24 0.85
N ALA A 214 -37.92 0.01 0.28
CA ALA A 214 -38.11 0.20 -1.15
C ALA A 214 -38.45 1.66 -1.49
N GLY A 215 -38.09 2.08 -2.71
CA GLY A 215 -38.40 3.40 -3.26
C GLY A 215 -37.27 4.42 -3.09
N THR A 216 -37.59 5.69 -3.21
CA THR A 216 -36.66 6.80 -2.99
C THR A 216 -36.92 7.44 -1.63
N GLN A 217 -35.90 7.56 -0.78
CA GLN A 217 -35.99 8.32 0.46
C GLN A 217 -35.00 9.48 0.47
N THR A 218 -35.21 10.42 1.37
CA THR A 218 -34.35 11.58 1.55
C THR A 218 -34.09 11.71 3.04
N ASP A 219 -32.86 11.43 3.42
CA ASP A 219 -32.46 11.30 4.82
C ASP A 219 -31.33 12.26 5.12
N SER A 220 -31.36 12.85 6.32
CA SER A 220 -30.22 13.58 6.87
C SER A 220 -29.32 12.60 7.60
N TYR A 221 -28.04 12.89 7.74
CA TYR A 221 -27.07 12.02 8.40
C TYR A 221 -26.31 12.80 9.46
N VAL A 222 -25.79 12.09 10.47
CA VAL A 222 -24.88 12.68 11.44
C VAL A 222 -23.48 12.15 11.15
N LEU A 223 -22.54 13.05 10.91
CA LEU A 223 -21.12 12.76 10.84
C LEU A 223 -20.53 12.97 12.24
N GLU A 224 -19.96 11.94 12.82
CA GLU A 224 -19.32 11.98 14.13
C GLU A 224 -17.81 11.76 13.97
N LEU A 225 -17.00 12.64 14.55
CA LEU A 225 -15.56 12.39 14.71
C LEU A 225 -15.36 11.58 15.99
N VAL A 226 -14.89 10.33 15.85
CA VAL A 226 -14.69 9.40 16.97
C VAL A 226 -13.24 9.27 17.40
N GLY A 227 -12.30 9.62 16.53
CA GLY A 227 -10.86 9.55 16.82
C GLY A 227 -10.08 10.56 16.00
N SER A 228 -9.06 11.15 16.62
CA SER A 228 -8.04 11.91 15.93
C SER A 228 -6.66 11.56 16.50
N GLU A 229 -5.72 11.26 15.61
CA GLU A 229 -4.33 10.99 15.96
C GLU A 229 -3.44 11.84 15.05
N ARG A 230 -2.46 12.53 15.65
CA ARG A 230 -1.48 13.31 14.90
C ARG A 230 -0.18 12.53 14.73
N PHE A 231 0.29 12.42 13.51
CA PHE A 231 1.65 11.99 13.20
C PHE A 231 2.54 13.22 13.23
N ILE A 232 3.29 13.46 14.30
CA ILE A 232 4.16 14.63 14.41
C ILE A 232 5.53 14.27 14.96
N ASN A 233 6.57 14.87 14.39
CA ASN A 233 7.89 14.93 14.98
C ASN A 233 8.25 16.38 15.32
N GLU A 234 7.94 16.79 16.55
CA GLU A 234 8.13 18.16 17.03
C GLU A 234 9.58 18.64 16.91
N SER A 235 10.56 17.73 16.96
CA SER A 235 11.98 18.08 16.84
C SER A 235 12.38 18.61 15.46
N LEU A 236 11.54 18.41 14.44
CA LEU A 236 11.79 18.90 13.09
C LEU A 236 11.23 20.31 12.84
N TYR A 237 10.41 20.83 13.76
CA TYR A 237 9.92 22.20 13.66
C TYR A 237 10.97 23.20 14.14
N VAL A 238 11.45 24.03 13.22
CA VAL A 238 12.47 25.03 13.51
C VAL A 238 11.79 26.39 13.73
N GLY A 239 11.57 26.76 15.00
CA GLY A 239 11.01 28.07 15.40
C GLY A 239 9.63 28.02 16.06
N ALA A 240 9.21 29.14 16.67
CA ALA A 240 7.94 29.29 17.41
C ALA A 240 6.75 29.63 16.49
N GLY A 241 6.64 28.94 15.35
CA GLY A 241 5.53 29.10 14.40
C GLY A 241 4.25 28.42 14.89
N ASP A 242 3.12 28.78 14.26
CA ASP A 242 1.88 28.01 14.40
C ASP A 242 2.05 26.67 13.68
N ILE A 243 1.95 25.59 14.44
CA ILE A 243 2.07 24.21 13.96
C ILE A 243 0.72 23.52 13.89
N GLU A 244 -0.37 24.20 14.25
CA GLU A 244 -1.69 23.59 14.34
C GLU A 244 -2.34 23.48 12.96
N TRP A 245 -3.02 22.35 12.75
CA TRP A 245 -3.87 22.14 11.60
C TRP A 245 -5.31 22.41 12.01
N GLU A 246 -6.00 23.24 11.24
CA GLU A 246 -7.43 23.49 11.42
C GLU A 246 -8.20 22.73 10.35
N PHE A 247 -9.13 21.89 10.78
CA PHE A 247 -9.99 21.12 9.90
C PHE A 247 -11.37 21.73 9.90
N THR A 248 -12.00 21.86 8.74
CA THR A 248 -13.35 22.37 8.57
C THR A 248 -14.15 21.42 7.70
N VAL A 249 -15.28 20.95 8.20
CA VAL A 249 -16.25 20.18 7.41
C VAL A 249 -17.14 21.17 6.68
N ASP A 250 -17.10 21.12 5.35
CA ASP A 250 -18.01 21.83 4.46
C ASP A 250 -18.97 20.82 3.82
N PRO A 251 -20.21 20.73 4.33
CA PRO A 251 -21.27 20.05 3.63
C PRO A 251 -21.67 20.92 2.41
N VAL A 252 -20.93 20.75 1.30
CA VAL A 252 -20.96 21.54 0.04
C VAL A 252 -22.36 21.96 -0.43
N THR A 253 -23.39 21.20 -0.07
CA THR A 253 -24.78 21.37 -0.52
C THR A 253 -25.70 21.99 0.55
N TRP A 254 -25.40 21.84 1.83
CA TRP A 254 -26.33 22.14 2.93
C TRP A 254 -25.63 22.53 4.22
N GLY A 255 -25.82 23.78 4.68
CA GLY A 255 -25.28 24.24 5.96
C GLY A 255 -24.25 25.35 5.78
N GLN A 256 -23.55 25.67 6.86
CA GLN A 256 -22.33 26.48 6.81
C GLN A 256 -21.14 25.57 7.10
N PRO A 257 -19.94 25.90 6.61
CA PRO A 257 -18.73 25.20 7.03
C PRO A 257 -18.55 25.31 8.54
N GLU A 258 -18.25 24.19 9.18
CA GLU A 258 -18.05 24.09 10.64
C GLU A 258 -16.64 23.59 10.93
N VAL A 259 -15.93 24.25 11.83
CA VAL A 259 -14.59 23.85 12.26
C VAL A 259 -14.71 22.57 13.10
N LEU A 260 -13.90 21.57 12.79
CA LEU A 260 -13.86 20.32 13.52
C LEU A 260 -13.23 20.51 14.90
N ASN A 261 -13.93 20.05 15.93
CA ASN A 261 -13.33 19.85 17.24
C ASN A 261 -12.65 18.49 17.29
N LEU A 262 -11.32 18.48 17.29
CA LEU A 262 -10.51 17.24 17.28
C LEU A 262 -10.69 16.37 18.54
N ASN A 263 -11.32 16.89 19.59
CA ASN A 263 -11.69 16.12 20.79
C ASN A 263 -13.00 15.32 20.64
N GLY A 264 -13.63 15.38 19.47
CA GLY A 264 -14.89 14.68 19.16
C GLY A 264 -16.09 15.60 19.21
N GLU A 265 -16.87 15.59 18.13
CA GLU A 265 -18.11 16.35 17.95
C GLU A 265 -18.93 15.73 16.81
N THR A 266 -20.21 16.11 16.74
CA THR A 266 -21.14 15.65 15.71
C THR A 266 -21.57 16.79 14.81
N TYR A 267 -21.70 16.49 13.52
CA TYR A 267 -21.99 17.43 12.45
C TYR A 267 -23.19 16.92 11.66
N LEU A 268 -24.16 17.78 11.40
CA LEU A 268 -25.34 17.40 10.65
C LEU A 268 -25.07 17.52 9.15
N LEU A 269 -25.15 16.39 8.45
CA LEU A 269 -25.24 16.38 7.00
C LEU A 269 -26.70 16.49 6.58
N GLY A 270 -26.98 17.47 5.72
CA GLY A 270 -28.33 17.77 5.27
C GLY A 270 -29.00 16.63 4.48
N PRO A 271 -30.31 16.78 4.22
CA PRO A 271 -31.13 15.77 3.55
C PRO A 271 -30.58 15.40 2.17
N THR A 272 -30.36 14.11 1.94
CA THR A 272 -29.80 13.58 0.69
C THR A 272 -30.71 12.50 0.10
N PRO A 273 -31.15 12.63 -1.15
CA PRO A 273 -31.91 11.59 -1.84
C PRO A 273 -31.11 10.29 -2.01
N SER A 274 -31.79 9.15 -1.87
CA SER A 274 -31.21 7.82 -2.08
C SER A 274 -30.59 7.68 -3.46
N SER A 275 -29.42 7.04 -3.54
CA SER A 275 -28.66 6.81 -4.77
C SER A 275 -28.16 8.09 -5.48
N GLU A 276 -28.29 9.28 -4.87
CA GLU A 276 -27.66 10.50 -5.36
C GLU A 276 -26.28 10.67 -4.71
N ASN A 277 -25.24 10.75 -5.56
CA ASN A 277 -23.88 11.00 -5.10
C ASN A 277 -23.76 12.44 -4.58
N ARG A 278 -23.23 12.57 -3.38
CA ARG A 278 -22.86 13.82 -2.71
C ARG A 278 -21.37 13.83 -2.42
N THR A 279 -20.89 14.97 -1.96
CA THR A 279 -19.50 15.18 -1.57
C THR A 279 -19.46 15.81 -0.19
N LEU A 280 -18.76 15.16 0.73
CA LEU A 280 -18.31 15.72 1.99
C LEU A 280 -16.96 16.37 1.73
N ARG A 281 -16.85 17.68 1.95
CA ARG A 281 -15.59 18.39 1.74
C ARG A 281 -14.92 18.66 3.06
N LEU A 282 -13.70 18.17 3.23
CA LEU A 282 -12.83 18.52 4.35
C LEU A 282 -11.85 19.58 3.87
N ARG A 283 -11.98 20.80 4.38
CA ARG A 283 -10.99 21.86 4.19
C ARG A 283 -10.00 21.83 5.33
N ILE A 284 -8.73 21.86 4.99
CA ILE A 284 -7.63 21.75 5.92
C ILE A 284 -6.82 23.02 5.76
N LYS A 285 -6.67 23.77 6.84
CA LYS A 285 -5.75 24.90 6.91
C LYS A 285 -4.53 24.43 7.66
N MET A 286 -3.40 24.49 6.98
CA MET A 286 -2.13 23.93 7.41
C MET A 286 -1.18 25.08 7.77
N PRO A 287 -0.11 24.80 8.53
CA PRO A 287 1.04 25.69 8.61
C PRO A 287 1.60 25.99 7.21
N ALA A 288 2.36 27.09 7.09
CA ALA A 288 3.08 27.37 5.86
C ALA A 288 4.01 26.20 5.52
N ILE A 289 4.00 25.76 4.26
CA ILE A 289 4.69 24.53 3.81
C ILE A 289 6.18 24.51 4.20
N GLU A 290 6.85 25.67 4.13
CA GLU A 290 8.25 25.85 4.51
C GLU A 290 8.56 25.55 5.99
N ASN A 291 7.54 25.55 6.85
CA ASN A 291 7.64 25.24 8.27
C ASN A 291 6.99 23.89 8.62
N LEU A 292 6.52 23.13 7.64
CA LEU A 292 5.76 21.90 7.83
C LEU A 292 6.63 20.68 7.49
N PRO A 293 7.19 19.96 8.47
CA PRO A 293 8.07 18.84 8.22
C PRO A 293 7.39 17.74 7.39
N PRO A 294 8.16 17.04 6.53
CA PRO A 294 7.62 15.90 5.79
C PRO A 294 7.19 14.81 6.77
N GLY A 295 6.03 14.21 6.51
CA GLY A 295 5.45 13.19 7.39
C GLY A 295 4.62 13.72 8.55
N ASP A 296 4.52 15.05 8.78
CA ASP A 296 3.49 15.59 9.69
C ASP A 296 2.10 15.36 9.10
N GLY A 297 1.12 15.00 9.91
CA GLY A 297 -0.21 14.68 9.42
C GLY A 297 -1.20 14.24 10.50
N TYR A 298 -2.40 13.88 10.08
CA TYR A 298 -3.47 13.41 10.95
C TYR A 298 -4.14 12.15 10.39
N SER A 299 -4.57 11.28 11.29
CA SER A 299 -5.54 10.22 11.05
C SER A 299 -6.83 10.59 11.77
N LEU A 300 -7.92 10.72 11.01
CA LEU A 300 -9.23 11.11 11.52
C LEU A 300 -10.24 9.99 11.29
N ASP A 301 -10.77 9.44 12.36
CA ASP A 301 -11.78 8.38 12.32
C ASP A 301 -13.18 8.97 12.44
N PHE A 302 -14.01 8.69 11.44
CA PHE A 302 -15.37 9.19 11.35
C PHE A 302 -16.39 8.07 11.30
N ASN A 303 -17.56 8.37 11.86
CA ASN A 303 -18.78 7.58 11.74
C ASN A 303 -19.84 8.38 10.99
N LEU A 304 -20.40 7.80 9.93
CA LEU A 304 -21.59 8.31 9.28
C LEU A 304 -22.83 7.55 9.80
N ILE A 305 -23.68 8.25 10.55
CA ILE A 305 -24.78 7.66 11.31
C ILE A 305 -26.12 8.04 10.67
N HIS A 306 -26.94 7.03 10.39
CA HIS A 306 -28.31 7.23 9.94
C HIS A 306 -29.26 7.50 11.13
N PRO A 307 -30.10 8.55 11.10
CA PRO A 307 -30.82 9.06 12.28
C PRO A 307 -31.98 8.17 12.74
N SER A 308 -32.53 7.31 11.89
CA SER A 308 -33.73 6.53 12.21
C SER A 308 -33.47 5.08 12.65
N THR A 309 -32.21 4.64 12.73
CA THR A 309 -31.89 3.21 12.82
C THR A 309 -31.03 2.79 14.03
N GLY A 310 -30.59 3.71 14.89
CA GLY A 310 -29.75 3.39 16.07
C GLY A 310 -28.35 2.88 15.70
N ASP A 311 -27.63 2.32 16.69
CA ASP A 311 -26.19 1.94 16.61
C ASP A 311 -25.83 0.90 15.53
N ASN A 312 -26.82 0.23 14.94
CA ASN A 312 -26.59 -0.86 13.97
C ASN A 312 -26.33 -0.37 12.52
N ASN A 313 -26.32 0.94 12.27
CA ASN A 313 -26.21 1.48 10.91
C ASN A 313 -25.22 2.63 10.79
N ILE A 314 -24.03 2.37 11.32
CA ILE A 314 -22.88 3.24 11.26
C ILE A 314 -22.00 2.81 10.08
N THR A 315 -21.65 3.76 9.21
CA THR A 315 -20.59 3.55 8.21
C THR A 315 -19.33 4.25 8.67
N SER A 316 -18.35 3.48 9.16
CA SER A 316 -17.06 4.03 9.59
C SER A 316 -16.08 4.15 8.43
N PHE A 317 -15.35 5.27 8.42
CA PHE A 317 -14.28 5.54 7.46
C PHE A 317 -13.18 6.36 8.14
N ASN A 318 -11.95 6.16 7.67
CA ASN A 318 -10.78 6.86 8.17
C ASN A 318 -10.29 7.82 7.09
N VAL A 319 -9.92 9.04 7.47
CA VAL A 319 -9.26 10.02 6.60
C VAL A 319 -7.86 10.22 7.14
N ARG A 320 -6.88 9.67 6.43
CA ARG A 320 -5.47 9.88 6.73
C ARG A 320 -4.92 10.94 5.80
N VAL A 321 -4.37 12.01 6.35
CA VAL A 321 -3.75 13.10 5.60
C VAL A 321 -2.34 13.32 6.11
N ILE A 322 -1.37 13.40 5.19
CA ILE A 322 0.04 13.60 5.50
C ILE A 322 0.58 14.71 4.62
N SER A 323 1.41 15.59 5.18
CA SER A 323 2.16 16.57 4.40
C SER A 323 3.03 15.86 3.38
N ASP A 324 2.81 16.18 2.11
CA ASP A 324 3.66 15.68 1.03
C ASP A 324 5.10 16.17 1.22
N SER A 325 6.07 15.48 0.62
CA SER A 325 7.49 15.70 0.80
C SER A 325 8.16 16.05 -0.52
N TRP A 326 8.53 17.32 -0.70
CA TRP A 326 9.17 17.76 -1.94
C TRP A 326 10.04 19.01 -1.74
N ALA A 327 10.95 19.22 -2.68
CA ALA A 327 11.82 20.38 -2.76
C ALA A 327 11.37 21.31 -3.89
N ASP A 328 11.38 22.62 -3.65
CA ASP A 328 10.97 23.68 -4.60
C ASP A 328 12.02 24.80 -4.66
N PRO A 329 13.16 24.59 -5.33
CA PRO A 329 14.18 25.63 -5.42
C PRO A 329 13.67 26.82 -6.27
N GLY A 330 13.58 28.00 -5.67
CA GLY A 330 13.20 29.25 -6.33
C GLY A 330 14.31 30.31 -6.23
N ILE A 331 14.53 31.05 -7.32
CA ILE A 331 15.39 32.23 -7.31
C ILE A 331 14.59 33.42 -6.74
N ILE A 332 14.98 33.89 -5.56
CA ILE A 332 14.36 35.05 -4.90
C ILE A 332 14.80 36.34 -5.59
N SER A 333 16.10 36.46 -5.86
CA SER A 333 16.67 37.68 -6.43
C SER A 333 17.93 37.37 -7.23
N VAL A 334 18.19 38.20 -8.22
CA VAL A 334 19.45 38.25 -8.95
C VAL A 334 19.98 39.66 -8.83
N ASN A 335 21.17 39.79 -8.26
CA ASN A 335 21.91 41.03 -8.19
C ASN A 335 23.08 40.97 -9.17
N ILE A 336 23.28 42.07 -9.90
CA ILE A 336 24.40 42.21 -10.81
C ILE A 336 25.20 43.41 -10.31
N GLU A 337 26.29 43.12 -9.61
CA GLU A 337 27.22 44.14 -9.18
C GLU A 337 28.20 44.42 -10.32
N MET A 338 27.93 45.51 -11.03
CA MET A 338 28.85 46.11 -11.99
C MET A 338 29.33 47.46 -11.47
N GLY A 339 30.51 47.90 -11.90
CA GLY A 339 30.96 49.28 -11.67
C GLY A 339 29.96 50.31 -12.21
N SER A 340 30.15 51.59 -11.87
CA SER A 340 29.20 52.69 -12.15
C SER A 340 28.88 52.94 -13.63
N GLU A 341 29.58 52.30 -14.57
CA GLU A 341 29.33 52.36 -16.01
C GLU A 341 29.48 50.97 -16.64
N ILE A 342 28.50 50.55 -17.44
CA ILE A 342 28.57 49.31 -18.24
C ILE A 342 29.21 49.66 -19.58
N SER A 343 30.44 49.20 -19.79
CA SER A 343 31.17 49.33 -21.06
C SER A 343 31.77 47.99 -21.51
N GLU A 344 32.13 47.85 -22.79
CA GLU A 344 32.84 46.66 -23.27
C GLU A 344 34.07 46.36 -22.39
N SER A 345 34.30 45.07 -22.10
CA SER A 345 35.36 44.59 -21.20
C SER A 345 35.17 44.88 -19.69
N THR A 346 34.01 45.38 -19.27
CA THR A 346 33.67 45.50 -17.84
C THR A 346 33.39 44.11 -17.25
N ARG A 347 33.92 43.86 -16.05
CA ARG A 347 33.61 42.65 -15.26
C ARG A 347 32.62 43.01 -14.17
N GLY A 348 31.67 42.11 -13.93
CA GLY A 348 30.73 42.21 -12.83
C GLY A 348 30.59 40.87 -12.12
N VAL A 349 30.02 40.92 -10.92
CA VAL A 349 29.64 39.71 -10.17
C VAL A 349 28.13 39.57 -10.28
N VAL A 350 27.67 38.41 -10.74
CA VAL A 350 26.26 38.02 -10.65
C VAL A 350 26.11 37.18 -9.40
N SER A 351 25.24 37.59 -8.49
CA SER A 351 24.85 36.80 -7.33
C SER A 351 23.35 36.54 -7.38
N ALA A 352 22.95 35.32 -7.07
CA ALA A 352 21.55 34.94 -6.96
C ALA A 352 21.26 34.44 -5.55
N MET A 353 20.12 34.85 -4.99
CA MET A 353 19.60 34.26 -3.76
C MET A 353 18.62 33.16 -4.15
N ILE A 354 18.92 31.93 -3.76
CA ILE A 354 18.06 30.76 -3.98
C ILE A 354 17.47 30.35 -2.63
N LYS A 355 16.17 30.04 -2.60
CA LYS A 355 15.49 29.49 -1.43
C LYS A 355 14.71 28.25 -1.85
N ASN A 356 14.72 27.24 -0.98
CA ASN A 356 13.79 26.14 -1.08
C ASN A 356 12.43 26.57 -0.53
N HIS A 357 11.40 26.55 -1.36
CA HIS A 357 10.01 26.77 -0.96
C HIS A 357 9.28 25.47 -0.61
N GLY A 358 9.94 24.32 -0.77
CA GLY A 358 9.45 23.01 -0.34
C GLY A 358 9.81 22.74 1.12
N ASN A 359 9.31 21.63 1.63
CA ASN A 359 9.53 21.18 3.01
C ASN A 359 10.55 20.05 3.15
N ASN A 360 11.00 19.49 2.02
CA ASN A 360 12.04 18.49 2.01
C ASN A 360 13.37 19.10 1.56
N THR A 361 14.44 18.47 2.01
CA THR A 361 15.81 18.66 1.56
C THR A 361 15.91 18.78 0.04
N LEU A 362 16.64 19.80 -0.44
CA LEU A 362 17.05 19.85 -1.84
C LEU A 362 18.02 18.68 -2.10
N PRO A 363 17.85 17.91 -3.19
CA PRO A 363 18.81 16.88 -3.58
C PRO A 363 20.22 17.45 -3.77
N ASP A 364 21.26 16.69 -3.40
CA ASP A 364 22.66 17.11 -3.47
C ASP A 364 23.16 17.39 -4.90
N ASP A 365 22.44 16.90 -5.92
CA ASP A 365 22.71 17.11 -7.34
C ASP A 365 21.97 18.32 -7.94
N ALA A 366 21.27 19.12 -7.12
CA ALA A 366 20.64 20.34 -7.57
C ALA A 366 21.67 21.42 -7.90
N VAL A 367 21.76 21.79 -9.19
CA VAL A 367 22.70 22.79 -9.71
C VAL A 367 21.96 24.03 -10.19
N ALA A 368 22.46 25.22 -9.83
CA ALA A 368 22.03 26.48 -10.41
C ALA A 368 22.92 26.84 -11.61
N VAL A 369 22.32 26.97 -12.79
CA VAL A 369 23.03 27.27 -14.04
C VAL A 369 22.72 28.69 -14.50
N ILE A 370 23.75 29.41 -14.91
CA ILE A 370 23.62 30.70 -15.60
C ILE A 370 24.03 30.51 -17.06
N GLU A 371 23.11 30.81 -17.98
CA GLU A 371 23.36 30.81 -19.42
C GLU A 371 23.47 32.25 -19.92
N CYS A 372 24.42 32.51 -20.82
CA CYS A 372 24.64 33.83 -21.41
C CYS A 372 24.67 33.71 -22.93
N GLU A 373 24.29 34.79 -23.63
CA GLU A 373 24.39 34.86 -25.09
C GLU A 373 25.84 34.77 -25.59
N ASP A 374 25.98 34.35 -26.86
CA ASP A 374 27.27 34.23 -27.55
C ASP A 374 28.09 35.54 -27.45
N GLY A 375 29.31 35.43 -26.93
CA GLY A 375 30.24 36.55 -26.74
C GLY A 375 30.42 37.00 -25.28
N ILE A 376 29.55 36.58 -24.37
CA ILE A 376 29.70 36.80 -22.93
C ILE A 376 30.43 35.60 -22.30
N LYS A 377 31.57 35.84 -21.65
CA LYS A 377 32.37 34.78 -21.01
C LYS A 377 32.13 34.76 -19.50
N ILE A 378 31.64 33.63 -18.99
CA ILE A 378 31.59 33.33 -17.54
C ILE A 378 32.99 32.94 -17.08
N ILE A 379 33.49 33.59 -16.02
CA ILE A 379 34.82 33.33 -15.45
C ILE A 379 34.62 32.72 -14.07
N GLY A 380 34.89 31.42 -13.92
CA GLY A 380 34.85 30.72 -12.62
C GLY A 380 33.78 29.64 -12.44
N SER A 381 33.21 29.09 -13.52
CA SER A 381 32.24 27.99 -13.44
C SER A 381 32.94 26.65 -13.13
N GLU A 382 33.41 26.47 -11.91
CA GLU A 382 33.29 25.14 -11.30
C GLU A 382 31.83 25.04 -10.83
N GLU A 383 31.13 23.96 -11.17
CA GLU A 383 29.80 23.66 -10.65
C GLU A 383 29.80 23.91 -9.14
N HIS A 384 29.19 25.02 -8.71
CA HIS A 384 28.98 25.23 -7.30
C HIS A 384 27.79 24.38 -6.94
N GLN A 385 28.07 23.17 -6.45
CA GLN A 385 27.11 22.43 -5.64
C GLN A 385 26.61 23.40 -4.55
N LEU A 386 25.30 23.52 -4.44
CA LEU A 386 24.72 24.27 -3.34
C LEU A 386 25.27 23.66 -2.05
N PRO A 387 25.78 24.46 -1.09
CA PRO A 387 26.29 23.91 0.14
C PRO A 387 25.20 23.06 0.78
N ASP A 388 25.57 21.87 1.28
CA ASP A 388 24.72 21.08 2.16
C ASP A 388 24.14 22.06 3.19
N TRP A 389 22.82 22.16 3.20
CA TRP A 389 22.09 22.96 4.16
C TRP A 389 22.26 22.25 5.51
N GLU A 390 23.41 22.48 6.15
CA GLU A 390 23.67 21.97 7.49
C GLU A 390 22.52 22.44 8.39
N ARG A 391 21.88 21.49 9.07
CA ARG A 391 20.95 21.75 10.16
C ARG A 391 21.59 22.75 11.12
N VAL A 392 21.21 24.02 11.01
CA VAL A 392 21.53 25.00 12.03
C VAL A 392 20.55 24.80 13.18
N GLY A 393 20.96 23.98 14.14
CA GLY A 393 20.52 24.01 15.55
C GLY A 393 19.11 23.55 15.84
#